data_AF-A0A9E0L4X8-F1
#
_entry.id   AF-A0A9E0L4X8-F1
#
_cell.length_a   1.000
_cell.length_b   1.000
_cell.length_c   1.000
_cell.angle_alpha   90.00
_cell.angle_beta   90.00
_cell.angle_gamma   90.00
#
_symmetry.space_group_name_H-M   'P 1'
#
loop_
_entity.id
_entity.type
_entity.pdbx_description
1 polymer ?
#
loop_
_entity_poly.entity_id
_entity_poly.type
_entity_poly.pdbx_seq_one_letter_code
_entity_poly.pdbx_strand_id
1 'polypeptide(L)' 'MRRRRQARRGWHDRSGGALPLGCAPPAEVRRLWVGWFWSSSPNANNSNNAWNVNFNNGNVNNNNKDNAKYVRLVRGGK' A
#
# COMPACT_ATOMS: atom_id res chain seq x y z
N MET A 1 52.41 -17.96 -12.74
CA MET A 1 51.09 -17.54 -13.28
C MET A 1 50.19 -17.15 -12.11
N ARG A 2 49.99 -15.84 -11.86
CA ARG A 2 49.18 -15.31 -10.73
C ARG A 2 47.71 -15.24 -11.15
N ARG A 3 46.81 -15.98 -10.47
CA ARG A 3 45.36 -15.75 -10.58
C ARG A 3 44.87 -15.07 -9.30
N ARG A 4 44.71 -13.74 -9.37
CA ARG A 4 44.03 -12.94 -8.34
C ARG A 4 42.54 -13.30 -8.37
N ARG A 5 42.01 -13.91 -7.31
CA ARG A 5 40.56 -13.95 -7.08
C ARG A 5 40.13 -12.63 -6.45
N GLN A 6 39.09 -12.05 -7.04
CA GLN A 6 38.61 -10.72 -6.75
C GLN A 6 37.98 -10.61 -5.36
N ALA A 7 38.21 -9.45 -4.72
CA ALA A 7 37.60 -9.03 -3.47
C ALA A 7 36.08 -8.88 -3.64
N ARG A 8 35.31 -9.56 -2.80
CA ARG A 8 33.91 -9.22 -2.56
C ARG A 8 33.89 -8.25 -1.38
N ARG A 9 33.71 -6.96 -1.67
CA ARG A 9 33.42 -5.96 -0.64
C ARG A 9 32.07 -6.33 -0.04
N GLY A 10 32.08 -6.78 1.21
CA GLY A 10 30.87 -7.06 1.96
C GLY A 10 30.16 -5.74 2.30
N TRP A 11 28.83 -5.74 2.22
CA TRP A 11 28.03 -4.71 2.85
C TRP A 11 28.24 -4.80 4.37
N HIS A 12 28.52 -3.66 5.01
CA HIS A 12 28.64 -3.58 6.47
C HIS A 12 27.54 -2.64 6.97
N ASP A 13 26.68 -3.14 7.83
CA ASP A 13 25.82 -2.31 8.67
C ASP A 13 26.54 -1.98 9.99
N ARG A 14 26.23 -0.83 10.57
CA ARG A 14 26.88 -0.25 11.76
C ARG A 14 26.54 -1.01 13.07
N SER A 15 25.98 -2.21 12.96
CA SER A 15 25.64 -3.06 14.10
C SER A 15 26.00 -4.54 13.91
N GLY A 16 27.02 -4.87 13.10
CA GLY A 16 27.77 -6.14 13.21
C GLY A 16 27.03 -7.49 13.12
N GLY A 17 25.73 -7.54 12.81
CA GLY A 17 24.95 -8.78 12.68
C GLY A 17 24.68 -9.15 11.23
N ALA A 18 25.02 -10.37 10.82
CA ALA A 18 24.64 -10.92 9.52
C ALA A 18 23.13 -11.22 9.51
N LEU A 19 22.38 -10.60 8.59
CA LEU A 19 20.98 -10.93 8.34
C LEU A 19 20.88 -12.20 7.46
N PRO A 20 19.99 -13.17 7.77
CA PRO A 20 19.79 -14.33 6.91
C PRO A 20 19.23 -13.90 5.54
N LEU A 21 19.77 -14.51 4.48
CA LEU A 21 19.37 -14.27 3.09
C LEU A 21 17.96 -14.85 2.87
N GLY A 22 16.93 -14.03 3.10
CA GLY A 22 15.56 -14.40 2.81
C GLY A 22 14.57 -13.35 3.27
N CYS A 23 14.24 -12.40 2.38
CA CYS A 23 13.11 -11.50 2.49
C CYS A 23 12.99 -10.77 3.84
N ALA A 24 13.83 -9.74 4.04
CA ALA A 24 13.38 -8.64 4.89
C ALA A 24 12.09 -8.08 4.24
N PRO A 25 10.94 -8.05 4.94
CA PRO A 25 9.80 -7.28 4.44
C PRO A 25 10.30 -5.85 4.22
N PRO A 26 9.94 -5.18 3.11
CA PRO A 26 10.30 -3.78 2.94
C PRO A 26 9.89 -3.04 4.20
N ALA A 27 10.89 -2.46 4.87
CA ALA A 27 10.69 -1.60 6.02
C ALA A 27 9.62 -0.57 5.66
N GLU A 28 8.65 -0.44 6.55
CA GLU A 28 7.51 0.47 6.47
C GLU A 28 6.38 0.00 5.55
N VAL A 29 5.41 -0.71 6.15
CA VAL A 29 4.02 -0.66 5.65
C VAL A 29 3.60 0.80 5.80
N ARG A 30 3.92 1.60 4.78
CA ARG A 30 3.47 2.99 4.61
C ARG A 30 2.03 2.98 5.06
N ARG A 31 1.64 3.79 6.06
CA ARG A 31 0.23 3.99 6.40
C ARG A 31 -0.51 4.19 5.09
N LEU A 32 -1.23 3.15 4.65
CA LEU A 32 -1.88 3.12 3.35
C LEU A 32 -3.02 4.11 3.50
N TRP A 33 -2.78 5.37 3.14
CA TRP A 33 -3.72 6.49 3.11
C TRP A 33 -4.98 6.26 3.96
N VAL A 34 -4.90 6.65 5.23
CA VAL A 34 -6.04 6.59 6.16
C VAL A 34 -7.07 7.63 5.69
N GLY A 35 -8.22 7.18 5.19
CA GLY A 35 -9.21 8.08 4.65
C GLY A 35 -10.43 7.40 4.08
N TRP A 36 -11.26 8.22 3.44
CA TRP A 36 -12.49 7.84 2.77
C TRP A 36 -12.22 7.51 1.30
N PHE A 37 -12.73 6.37 0.85
CA PHE A 37 -12.57 5.88 -0.52
C PHE A 37 -13.93 5.69 -1.18
N TRP A 38 -14.02 6.07 -2.45
CA TRP A 38 -15.22 5.84 -3.25
C TRP A 38 -15.41 4.36 -3.56
N SER A 39 -16.67 3.92 -3.52
CA SER A 39 -17.16 2.68 -4.13
C SER A 39 -17.80 2.99 -5.49
N SER A 40 -17.84 2.03 -6.40
CA SER A 40 -18.56 2.15 -7.68
C SER A 40 -20.09 2.08 -7.52
N SER A 41 -20.60 1.91 -6.31
CA SER A 41 -22.02 1.78 -6.01
C SER A 41 -22.71 3.16 -5.88
N PRO A 42 -23.65 3.53 -6.78
CA PRO A 42 -24.47 4.72 -6.59
C PRO A 42 -25.47 4.53 -5.44
N ASN A 43 -25.94 5.63 -4.83
CA ASN A 43 -27.06 5.56 -3.90
C ASN A 43 -28.37 5.41 -4.69
N ALA A 44 -29.16 4.37 -4.41
CA ALA A 44 -30.41 4.07 -5.10
C ALA A 44 -31.46 5.19 -4.98
N ASN A 45 -31.48 5.90 -3.86
CA ASN A 45 -32.45 6.97 -3.59
C ASN A 45 -32.01 8.34 -4.13
N ASN A 46 -30.72 8.49 -4.49
CA ASN A 46 -30.18 9.74 -5.00
C ASN A 46 -28.98 9.49 -5.91
N SER A 47 -29.19 9.63 -7.22
CA SER A 47 -28.16 9.41 -8.23
C SER A 47 -26.97 10.38 -8.15
N ASN A 48 -27.11 11.51 -7.46
CA ASN A 48 -26.01 12.45 -7.23
C ASN A 48 -25.04 11.93 -6.16
N ASN A 49 -25.45 10.97 -5.33
CA ASN A 49 -24.61 10.38 -4.30
C ASN A 49 -24.01 9.02 -4.70
N ALA A 50 -22.86 8.71 -4.11
CA ALA A 50 -22.23 7.39 -4.17
C ALA A 50 -21.82 6.92 -2.77
N TRP A 51 -21.64 5.62 -2.59
CA TRP A 51 -21.16 5.05 -1.33
C TRP A 51 -19.64 5.22 -1.19
N ASN A 52 -19.19 5.48 0.05
CA ASN A 52 -17.79 5.59 0.42
C ASN A 52 -17.50 4.85 1.72
N VAL A 53 -16.27 4.35 1.84
CA VAL A 53 -15.81 3.53 2.98
C VAL A 53 -14.57 4.15 3.59
N ASN A 54 -14.54 4.26 4.92
CA ASN A 54 -13.38 4.70 5.67
C ASN A 54 -12.56 3.49 6.15
N PHE A 55 -11.38 3.28 5.61
CA PHE A 55 -10.52 2.17 6.02
C PHE A 55 -9.83 2.38 7.39
N ASN A 56 -9.97 3.57 8.02
CA ASN A 56 -9.49 3.80 9.38
C ASN A 56 -10.32 3.07 10.44
N ASN A 57 -11.64 3.04 10.25
CA ASN A 57 -12.60 2.61 11.27
C ASN A 57 -13.77 1.79 10.70
N GLY A 58 -13.77 1.48 9.40
CA GLY A 58 -14.80 0.67 8.75
C GLY A 58 -16.13 1.39 8.49
N ASN A 59 -16.22 2.70 8.74
CA ASN A 59 -17.48 3.43 8.55
C ASN A 59 -17.87 3.49 7.07
N VAL A 60 -19.17 3.38 6.78
CA VAL A 60 -19.75 3.43 5.44
C VAL A 60 -20.77 4.55 5.39
N ASN A 61 -20.65 5.43 4.40
CA ASN A 61 -21.56 6.55 4.22
C ASN A 61 -21.82 6.80 2.72
N ASN A 62 -22.82 7.61 2.38
CA ASN A 62 -23.03 8.09 1.02
C ASN A 62 -22.91 9.62 0.96
N ASN A 63 -22.30 10.15 -0.10
CA ASN A 63 -22.11 11.60 -0.25
C ASN A 63 -22.14 11.99 -1.73
N ASN A 64 -22.32 13.28 -2.02
CA ASN A 64 -22.33 13.79 -3.40
C ASN A 64 -21.02 13.42 -4.11
N LYS A 65 -21.12 12.95 -5.36
CA LYS A 65 -20.01 12.52 -6.24
C LYS A 65 -18.99 13.63 -6.50
N ASP A 66 -19.38 14.90 -6.34
CA ASP A 66 -18.48 16.05 -6.49
C ASP A 66 -17.43 16.18 -5.35
N ASN A 67 -17.57 15.40 -4.27
CA ASN A 67 -16.63 15.47 -3.15
C ASN A 67 -15.30 14.78 -3.47
N ALA A 68 -14.20 15.44 -3.12
CA ALA A 68 -12.86 14.87 -3.24
C ALA A 68 -12.64 13.74 -2.22
N LYS A 69 -12.58 12.49 -2.68
CA LYS A 69 -12.23 11.27 -1.92
C LYS A 69 -11.25 10.42 -2.73
N TYR A 70 -10.56 9.50 -2.07
CA TYR A 70 -9.57 8.63 -2.72
C TYR A 70 -10.24 7.51 -3.52
N VAL A 71 -9.51 6.96 -4.50
CA VAL A 71 -9.90 5.75 -5.24
C VAL A 71 -8.84 4.68 -5.00
N ARG A 72 -9.27 3.44 -4.75
CA ARG A 72 -8.37 2.29 -4.60
C ARG A 72 -8.58 1.34 -5.77
N LEU A 73 -7.53 1.10 -6.55
CA LEU A 73 -7.57 0.14 -7.65
C LEU A 73 -7.59 -1.28 -7.09
N VAL A 74 -8.47 -2.12 -7.63
CA VAL A 74 -8.59 -3.55 -7.29
C VAL A 74 -8.17 -4.36 -8.52
N ARG A 75 -7.34 -5.38 -8.31
CA ARG A 75 -6.97 -6.34 -9.37
C ARG A 75 -8.06 -7.40 -9.46
N GLY A 76 -8.57 -7.66 -10.67
CA GLY A 76 -9.49 -8.78 -10.89
C GLY A 76 -8.79 -10.13 -10.64
N GLY A 77 -9.52 -11.07 -10.03
CA GLY A 77 -9.16 -12.48 -10.06
C GLY A 77 -9.60 -13.10 -11.39
N LYS A 78 -8.80 -14.01 -11.93
CA LYS A 78 -9.12 -14.85 -13.09
C LYS A 78 -8.75 -16.29 -12.78
#